data_AF-A0A7W4NTC2-F1
#
_entry.id   AF-A0A7W4NTC2-F1
#
_cell.length_a   1.000
_cell.length_b   1.000
_cell.length_c   1.000
_cell.angle_alpha   90.00
_cell.angle_beta   90.00
_cell.angle_gamma   90.00
#
_symmetry.space_group_name_H-M   'P 1'
#
loop_
_entity.id
_entity.type
_entity.pdbx_description
1 polymer ?
#
loop_
_entity_poly.entity_id
_entity_poly.type
_entity_poly.pdbx_seq_one_letter_code
_entity_poly.pdbx_strand_id
1 'polypeptide(L)'
;MLRLLVTLPFLLGLIVFSACNQDPIQMWFLDWGWKSSVGVLTLVVAAAFFLLGAVTVWFAELRQRGRARRAEQQVRALEEQVAELRRQQAETYNPPPTAVPVSTALPVSHETPLP
;
A
#
# COMPACT_ATOMS: atom_id res chain seq x y z
N MET A 1 12.90 6.55 -7.79
CA MET A 1 13.67 7.50 -8.62
C MET A 1 15.11 7.68 -8.13
N LEU A 2 15.37 7.91 -6.83
CA LEU A 2 16.73 8.06 -6.29
C LEU A 2 17.67 6.85 -6.55
N ARG A 3 17.14 5.62 -6.60
CA ARG A 3 17.93 4.40 -6.87
C ARG A 3 18.76 4.51 -8.15
N LEU A 4 18.15 4.91 -9.26
CA LEU A 4 18.83 5.06 -10.56
C LEU A 4 19.96 6.10 -10.51
N LEU A 5 19.75 7.19 -9.76
CA LEU A 5 20.73 8.26 -9.61
C LEU A 5 21.98 7.82 -8.83
N VAL A 6 21.85 6.83 -7.93
CA VAL A 6 22.98 6.26 -7.17
C VAL A 6 23.61 5.07 -7.91
N THR A 7 22.78 4.17 -8.48
CA THR A 7 23.28 2.98 -9.17
C THR A 7 24.06 3.32 -10.43
N LEU A 8 23.64 4.32 -11.19
CA LEU A 8 24.28 4.70 -12.45
C LEU A 8 25.75 5.14 -12.27
N PRO A 9 26.09 6.14 -11.43
CA PRO A 9 27.48 6.52 -11.23
C PRO A 9 28.30 5.42 -10.54
N PHE A 10 27.69 4.62 -9.66
CA PHE A 10 28.36 3.48 -9.04
C PHE A 10 28.75 2.42 -10.07
N LEU A 11 27.83 2.07 -10.98
CA LEU A 11 28.09 1.11 -12.05
C LEU A 11 29.11 1.65 -13.04
N LEU A 12 29.06 2.95 -13.35
CA LEU A 12 30.08 3.59 -14.18
C LEU A 12 31.47 3.49 -13.53
N GLY A 13 31.57 3.75 -12.22
CA GLY A 13 32.81 3.60 -11.46
C GLY A 13 33.35 2.15 -11.50
N LEU A 14 32.47 1.15 -11.36
CA LEU A 14 32.84 -0.26 -11.50
C LEU A 14 33.34 -0.62 -12.90
N ILE A 15 32.70 -0.09 -13.94
CA ILE A 15 33.12 -0.31 -15.34
C ILE A 15 34.50 0.32 -15.58
N VAL A 16 34.70 1.57 -15.15
CA VAL A 16 36.01 2.25 -15.26
C VAL A 16 37.07 1.50 -14.46
N PHE A 17 36.78 1.11 -13.21
CA PHE A 17 37.67 0.28 -12.41
C PHE A 17 38.03 -1.02 -13.13
N SER A 18 37.05 -1.69 -13.72
CA SER A 18 37.30 -2.92 -14.46
C SER A 18 38.15 -2.71 -15.71
N ALA A 19 37.93 -1.61 -16.44
CA ALA A 19 38.70 -1.25 -17.63
C ALA A 19 40.15 -0.89 -17.27
N CYS A 20 40.36 -0.19 -16.16
CA CYS A 20 41.70 0.18 -15.69
C CYS A 20 42.46 -1.00 -15.06
N ASN A 21 41.76 -2.02 -14.58
CA ASN A 21 42.36 -3.19 -13.93
C ASN A 21 42.15 -4.45 -14.80
N GLN A 22 42.65 -4.41 -16.03
CA GLN A 22 42.51 -5.49 -17.03
C GLN A 22 43.67 -6.48 -17.07
N ASP A 23 44.70 -6.28 -16.24
CA ASP A 23 45.86 -7.17 -16.20
C ASP A 23 45.44 -8.60 -15.81
N PRO A 24 45.70 -9.60 -16.67
CA PRO A 24 45.27 -10.97 -16.42
C PRO A 24 46.17 -11.62 -15.37
N ILE A 25 45.57 -11.98 -14.23
CA ILE A 25 46.24 -12.67 -13.12
C ILE A 25 45.71 -14.11 -13.08
N GLN A 26 46.59 -15.05 -12.78
CA GLN A 26 46.20 -16.44 -12.54
C GLN A 26 45.50 -16.52 -11.17
N MET A 27 44.22 -16.87 -11.18
CA MET A 27 43.40 -17.07 -9.99
C MET A 27 43.19 -18.56 -9.75
N TRP A 28 42.96 -18.91 -8.48
CA TRP A 28 42.74 -20.28 -8.04
C TRP A 28 41.60 -20.30 -7.03
N PHE A 29 40.68 -21.26 -7.18
CA PHE A 29 39.68 -21.57 -6.18
C PHE A 29 39.63 -23.08 -5.97
N LEU A 30 40.08 -23.52 -4.80
CA LEU A 30 40.43 -24.93 -4.56
C LEU A 30 41.38 -25.43 -5.68
N ASP A 31 40.95 -26.39 -6.50
CA ASP A 31 41.71 -26.98 -7.60
C ASP A 31 41.44 -26.32 -8.97
N TRP A 32 40.47 -25.40 -9.05
CA TRP A 32 40.15 -24.72 -10.30
C TRP A 32 41.00 -23.47 -10.47
N GLY A 33 41.95 -23.51 -11.42
CA GLY A 33 42.68 -22.34 -11.90
C GLY A 33 42.05 -21.71 -13.14
N TRP A 34 41.93 -20.38 -13.17
CA TRP A 34 41.60 -19.63 -14.39
C TRP A 34 42.33 -18.29 -14.45
N LYS A 35 42.45 -17.71 -15.64
CA LYS A 35 42.99 -16.35 -15.81
C LYS A 35 41.86 -15.34 -15.82
N SER A 36 41.93 -14.35 -14.96
CA SER A 36 41.00 -13.23 -14.95
C SER A 36 41.70 -11.99 -14.42
N SER A 37 41.16 -10.82 -14.72
CA SER A 37 41.63 -9.59 -14.08
C SER A 37 40.80 -9.31 -12.83
N VAL A 38 41.40 -8.60 -11.87
CA VAL A 38 40.69 -8.15 -10.66
C VAL A 38 39.48 -7.30 -11.03
N GLY A 39 39.61 -6.51 -12.09
CA GLY A 39 38.53 -5.71 -12.65
C GLY A 39 37.32 -6.55 -13.06
N VAL A 40 37.54 -7.57 -13.89
CA VAL A 40 36.47 -8.46 -14.38
C VAL A 40 35.82 -9.21 -13.22
N LEU A 41 36.61 -9.76 -12.31
CA LEU A 41 36.08 -10.48 -11.14
C LEU A 41 35.19 -9.57 -10.29
N THR A 42 35.65 -8.35 -10.01
CA THR A 42 34.90 -7.36 -9.23
C THR A 42 33.59 -7.00 -9.91
N LEU A 43 33.61 -6.79 -11.23
CA LEU A 43 32.41 -6.47 -12.01
C LEU A 43 31.40 -7.63 -11.98
N VAL A 44 31.86 -8.87 -12.16
CA VAL A 44 31.00 -10.07 -12.11
C VAL A 44 30.38 -10.25 -10.73
N VAL A 45 31.17 -10.12 -9.67
CA VAL A 45 30.67 -10.21 -8.28
C VAL A 45 29.66 -9.10 -7.99
N ALA A 46 29.97 -7.86 -8.37
CA ALA A 46 29.06 -6.73 -8.21
C ALA A 46 27.74 -6.96 -8.97
N ALA A 47 27.81 -7.47 -10.21
CA ALA A 47 26.63 -7.81 -11.00
C ALA A 47 25.78 -8.89 -10.32
N ALA A 48 26.40 -9.95 -9.78
CA ALA A 48 25.69 -11.01 -9.06
C ALA A 48 24.94 -10.47 -7.83
N PHE A 49 25.59 -9.65 -7.00
CA PHE A 49 24.94 -9.01 -5.85
C PHE A 49 23.85 -8.02 -6.26
N PHE A 50 24.05 -7.29 -7.36
CA PHE A 50 23.04 -6.39 -7.91
C PHE A 50 21.79 -7.15 -8.36
N LEU A 51 21.95 -8.27 -9.06
CA LEU A 51 20.86 -9.17 -9.46
C LEU A 51 20.12 -9.73 -8.25
N LEU A 52 20.84 -10.22 -7.25
CA LEU A 52 20.25 -10.66 -5.98
C LEU A 52 19.45 -9.55 -5.29
N GLY A 53 20.02 -8.35 -5.19
CA GLY A 53 19.34 -7.17 -4.68
C GLY A 53 18.07 -6.83 -5.47
N ALA A 54 18.13 -6.86 -6.80
CA ALA A 54 16.98 -6.61 -7.66
C ALA A 54 15.86 -7.65 -7.44
N VAL A 55 16.22 -8.93 -7.35
CA VAL A 55 15.27 -10.02 -7.08
C VAL A 55 14.61 -9.85 -5.71
N THR A 56 15.36 -9.51 -4.66
CA THR A 56 14.77 -9.28 -3.33
C THR A 56 13.80 -8.10 -3.31
N VAL A 57 14.13 -7.00 -3.97
CA VAL A 57 13.22 -5.85 -4.14
C VAL A 57 11.98 -6.24 -4.93
N TRP A 58 12.15 -7.00 -6.01
CA TRP A 58 11.05 -7.51 -6.83
C TRP A 58 10.07 -8.36 -6.01
N PHE A 59 10.57 -9.27 -5.17
CA PHE A 59 9.74 -10.05 -4.26
C PHE A 59 9.04 -9.18 -3.20
N ALA A 60 9.70 -8.14 -2.69
CA ALA A 60 9.09 -7.20 -1.74
C ALA A 60 7.95 -6.40 -2.39
N GLU A 61 8.12 -5.94 -3.63
CA GLU A 61 7.08 -5.23 -4.39
C GLU A 61 5.89 -6.14 -4.73
N LEU A 62 6.15 -7.39 -5.14
CA LEU A 62 5.09 -8.39 -5.34
C LEU A 62 4.28 -8.63 -4.05
N ARG A 63 4.95 -8.72 -2.90
CA ARG A 63 4.29 -8.86 -1.59
C ARG A 63 3.52 -7.60 -1.20
N GLN A 64 4.02 -6.41 -1.53
CA GLN A 64 3.28 -5.15 -1.31
C GLN A 64 2.01 -5.08 -2.17
N ARG A 65 2.02 -5.56 -3.41
CA ARG A 65 0.80 -5.66 -4.24
C ARG A 65 -0.27 -6.55 -3.60
N GLY A 66 0.13 -7.64 -2.95
CA GLY A 66 -0.78 -8.47 -2.16
C GLY A 66 -1.34 -7.76 -0.93
N ARG A 67 -0.52 -6.94 -0.26
CA ARG A 67 -0.95 -6.14 0.90
C ARG A 67 -1.90 -5.01 0.52
N ALA A 68 -1.77 -4.41 -0.66
CA ALA A 68 -2.70 -3.39 -1.14
C ALA A 68 -4.13 -3.95 -1.23
N ARG A 69 -4.29 -5.15 -1.80
CA ARG A 69 -5.61 -5.83 -1.86
C ARG A 69 -6.18 -6.13 -0.47
N ARG A 70 -5.32 -6.53 0.49
CA ARG A 70 -5.76 -6.78 1.87
C ARG A 70 -6.14 -5.49 2.60
N ALA A 71 -5.43 -4.39 2.36
CA ALA A 71 -5.78 -3.09 2.91
C ALA A 71 -7.12 -2.59 2.33
N GLU A 72 -7.34 -2.75 1.02
CA GLU A 72 -8.62 -2.42 0.38
C GLU A 72 -9.80 -3.26 0.94
N GLN A 73 -9.59 -4.55 1.19
CA GLN A 73 -10.60 -5.41 1.81
C GLN A 73 -10.92 -4.99 3.25
N GLN A 74 -9.91 -4.60 4.03
CA GLN A 74 -10.11 -4.11 5.39
C GLN A 74 -10.88 -2.78 5.40
N VAL A 75 -10.56 -1.85 4.50
CA VAL A 75 -11.28 -0.57 4.37
C VAL A 75 -12.75 -0.81 4.03
N ARG A 76 -13.06 -1.69 3.06
CA ARG A 76 -14.46 -2.03 2.72
C ARG A 76 -15.22 -2.62 3.92
N ALA A 77 -14.58 -3.53 4.66
CA ALA A 77 -15.19 -4.11 5.85
C ALA A 77 -15.46 -3.08 6.97
N LEU A 78 -14.59 -2.07 7.10
CA LEU A 78 -14.77 -0.94 8.02
C LEU A 78 -15.88 0.01 7.55
N GLU A 79 -15.95 0.31 6.25
CA GLU A 79 -17.02 1.11 5.65
C GLU A 79 -18.39 0.46 5.83
N GLU A 80 -18.49 -0.86 5.65
CA GLU A 80 -19.71 -1.64 5.88
C GLU A 80 -20.15 -1.57 7.34
N GLN A 81 -19.23 -1.73 8.29
CA GLN A 81 -19.52 -1.59 9.73
C GLN A 81 -20.02 -0.19 10.09
N VAL A 82 -19.42 0.85 9.52
CA VAL A 82 -19.87 2.24 9.72
C VAL A 82 -21.25 2.47 9.12
N ALA A 83 -21.51 1.93 7.93
CA ALA A 83 -22.82 2.04 7.28
C ALA A 83 -23.91 1.33 8.10
N GLU A 84 -23.60 0.15 8.63
CA GLU A 84 -24.50 -0.62 9.49
C GLU A 84 -24.80 0.10 10.81
N LEU A 85 -23.76 0.61 11.50
CA LEU A 85 -23.95 1.42 12.71
C LEU A 85 -24.81 2.67 12.45
N ARG A 86 -24.61 3.35 11.32
CA ARG A 86 -25.43 4.51 10.93
C ARG A 86 -26.89 4.11 10.68
N ARG A 87 -27.15 2.94 10.09
CA ARG A 87 -28.52 2.42 9.90
C ARG A 87 -29.19 2.14 11.24
N GLN A 88 -28.50 1.44 12.14
CA GLN A 88 -29.03 1.16 13.49
C GLN A 88 -29.32 2.44 14.29
N GLN A 89 -28.46 3.45 14.18
CA GLN A 89 -28.72 4.77 14.76
C GLN A 89 -29.93 5.47 14.12
N ALA A 90 -30.10 5.38 12.80
CA ALA A 90 -31.25 5.96 12.10
C ALA A 90 -32.57 5.27 12.46
N GLU A 91 -32.56 3.94 12.62
CA GLU A 91 -33.72 3.18 13.09
C GLU A 91 -34.07 3.50 14.55
N THR A 92 -33.05 3.69 15.40
CA THR A 92 -33.23 4.12 16.80
C THR A 92 -33.71 5.58 16.89
N TYR A 93 -33.30 6.44 15.96
CA TYR A 93 -33.74 7.82 15.83
C TYR A 93 -35.02 7.95 14.98
N ASN A 94 -35.78 6.89 14.72
CA ASN A 94 -37.15 7.08 14.25
C ASN A 94 -37.95 7.68 15.42
N PRO A 95 -38.30 8.98 15.40
CA PRO A 95 -39.12 9.53 16.45
C PRO A 95 -40.45 8.78 16.41
N PRO A 96 -41.05 8.39 17.55
CA PRO A 96 -42.42 7.89 17.53
C PRO A 96 -43.26 8.89 16.72
N PRO A 97 -44.17 8.44 15.82
CA PRO A 97 -44.97 9.35 15.03
C PRO A 97 -45.56 10.35 16.01
N THR A 98 -45.18 11.62 15.87
CA THR A 98 -45.70 12.68 16.72
C THR A 98 -47.21 12.60 16.56
N ALA A 99 -47.86 12.02 17.56
CA ALA A 99 -49.30 12.06 17.68
C ALA A 99 -49.61 13.55 17.87
N VAL A 100 -49.86 14.23 16.75
CA VAL A 100 -50.50 15.54 16.74
C VAL A 100 -51.73 15.38 17.65
N PRO A 101 -51.78 16.05 18.81
CA PRO A 101 -52.97 15.98 19.63
C PRO A 101 -54.08 16.60 18.78
N VAL A 102 -55.03 15.76 18.36
CA VAL A 102 -56.31 16.21 17.85
C VAL A 102 -56.88 17.10 18.95
N SER A 103 -56.84 18.41 18.70
CA SER A 103 -57.51 19.40 19.52
C SER A 103 -59.01 19.12 19.37
N THR A 104 -59.55 18.37 20.33
CA THR A 104 -60.98 18.17 20.49
C THR A 104 -61.60 19.53 20.76
N ALA A 105 -62.08 20.19 19.70
CA ALA A 105 -62.91 21.37 19.80
C ALA A 105 -64.19 20.98 20.55
N LEU A 106 -64.31 21.45 21.79
CA LEU A 106 -65.53 21.36 22.59
C LEU A 106 -66.66 22.09 21.85
N PRO A 107 -67.87 21.48 21.70
CA PRO A 107 -68.99 22.17 21.11
C PRO A 107 -69.46 23.26 22.08
N VAL A 108 -69.38 24.52 21.64
CA VAL A 108 -69.97 25.66 22.34
C VAL A 108 -71.49 25.52 22.27
N SER A 109 -72.10 25.21 23.40
CA SER A 109 -73.54 25.22 23.62
C SER A 109 -74.05 26.65 23.50
N HIS A 110 -74.81 26.95 22.44
CA HIS A 110 -75.57 28.19 22.33
C HIS A 110 -76.84 28.07 23.18
N GLU A 111 -76.87 28.77 24.32
CA GLU A 111 -78.09 28.98 25.11
C GLU A 111 -78.90 30.12 24.50
N THR A 112 -80.12 29.79 24.08
CA THR A 112 -81.16 30.70 23.58
C THR A 112 -81.88 31.36 24.76
N PRO A 113 -82.24 32.65 24.65
CA PRO A 113 -83.45 33.11 25.33
C PRO A 113 -84.42 33.80 24.35
N LEU A 114 -85.65 33.30 24.33
CA LEU A 114 -86.91 33.98 24.00
C LEU A 114 -87.76 33.98 25.29
N PRO A 115 -88.86 34.73 25.41
CA PRO A 115 -89.51 35.63 24.44
C PRO A 115 -89.50 37.12 24.81
#